data_AF-A0A962KD10-F1
#
_entry.id   AF-A0A962KD10-F1
#
_cell.length_a   1.000
_cell.length_b   1.000
_cell.length_c   1.000
_cell.angle_alpha   90.00
_cell.angle_beta   90.00
_cell.angle_gamma   90.00
#
_symmetry.space_group_name_H-M   'P 1'
#
loop_
_entity.id
_entity.type
_entity.pdbx_description
1 polymer ?
#
loop_
_entity_poly.entity_id
_entity_poly.type
_entity_poly.pdbx_seq_one_letter_code
_entity_poly.pdbx_strand_id
1 'polypeptide(L)'
;MRLIVYLLGGIFLAACLPEQQNSTVASPADNTVSTQMVTLGDKLFHDVSLSSQGNQACASCHDVNRAFSDADKTIPVSKGSEVGQFGTRNTPAASYTRFIPPLHQEQDDGETLWIGGLFLDGRVNNLEEQAQKPFFFFF
;
A
#
# COMPACT_ATOMS: atom_id res chain seq x y z
N MET A 1 -54.65 53.39 21.13
CA MET A 1 -54.27 52.98 22.49
C MET A 1 -53.44 51.69 22.34
N ARG A 2 -52.14 51.82 22.01
CA ARG A 2 -50.97 51.54 22.88
C ARG A 2 -50.99 50.09 23.42
N LEU A 3 -50.19 49.15 22.89
CA LEU A 3 -48.79 48.81 23.22
C LEU A 3 -48.24 47.88 22.08
N ILE A 4 -47.07 48.00 21.42
CA ILE A 4 -45.65 48.01 21.85
C ILE A 4 -45.30 46.73 22.66
N VAL A 5 -44.37 45.80 22.37
CA VAL A 5 -43.30 45.60 21.35
C VAL A 5 -42.44 44.36 21.79
N TYR A 6 -41.70 43.72 20.86
CA TYR A 6 -40.56 42.76 20.96
C TYR A 6 -40.71 41.34 21.60
N LEU A 7 -40.45 40.30 20.78
CA LEU A 7 -39.27 39.40 20.85
C LEU A 7 -39.33 38.45 19.62
N LEU A 8 -38.60 38.69 18.52
CA LEU A 8 -37.28 38.11 18.24
C LEU A 8 -37.05 36.72 18.88
N GLY A 9 -37.03 35.66 18.06
CA GLY A 9 -36.52 34.38 18.51
C GLY A 9 -36.72 33.22 17.53
N GLY A 10 -35.73 33.00 16.65
CA GLY A 10 -35.34 31.65 16.25
C GLY A 10 -35.99 31.06 15.01
N ILE A 11 -35.45 31.39 13.84
CA ILE A 11 -35.59 30.63 12.61
C ILE A 11 -35.08 29.20 12.87
N PHE A 12 -35.96 28.20 12.79
CA PHE A 12 -35.59 26.78 12.72
C PHE A 12 -34.95 26.50 11.34
N LEU A 13 -33.63 26.64 11.24
CA LEU A 13 -32.85 25.96 10.21
C LEU A 13 -32.04 24.84 10.88
N ALA A 14 -32.66 23.68 11.04
CA ALA A 14 -31.93 22.42 11.13
C ALA A 14 -31.47 22.07 9.71
N ALA A 15 -30.47 22.79 9.21
CA ALA A 15 -29.73 22.36 8.04
C ALA A 15 -28.86 21.18 8.48
N CYS A 16 -29.14 20.00 7.93
CA CYS A 16 -28.18 18.90 7.88
C CYS A 16 -26.89 19.44 7.25
N LEU A 17 -25.94 19.83 8.08
CA LEU A 17 -24.56 19.93 7.64
C LEU A 17 -24.10 18.49 7.38
N PRO A 18 -23.58 18.16 6.20
CA PRO A 18 -22.79 16.94 6.09
C PRO A 18 -21.61 17.13 7.04
N GLU A 19 -21.45 16.19 7.95
CA GLU A 19 -20.27 16.09 8.78
C GLU A 19 -19.08 16.04 7.82
N GLN A 20 -18.30 17.13 7.73
CA GLN A 20 -17.02 17.07 7.06
C GLN A 20 -16.16 16.16 7.93
N GLN A 21 -16.23 14.88 7.61
CA GLN A 21 -15.29 13.88 8.07
C GLN A 21 -13.96 14.37 7.49
N ASN A 22 -13.26 15.14 8.32
CA ASN A 22 -11.89 15.52 8.11
C ASN A 22 -11.13 14.20 8.10
N SER A 23 -11.10 13.55 6.94
CA SER A 23 -10.28 12.40 6.64
C SER A 23 -8.87 12.88 6.82
N THR A 24 -8.39 12.79 8.06
CA THR A 24 -6.97 12.69 8.34
C THR A 24 -6.55 11.43 7.59
N VAL A 25 -6.17 11.60 6.33
CA VAL A 25 -5.36 10.62 5.62
C VAL A 25 -4.21 10.40 6.59
N ALA A 26 -4.25 9.27 7.28
CA ALA A 26 -3.19 8.89 8.18
C ALA A 26 -1.95 8.86 7.30
N SER A 27 -1.10 9.87 7.46
CA SER A 27 0.23 9.87 6.87
C SER A 27 0.82 8.50 7.19
N PRO A 28 1.31 7.75 6.19
CA PRO A 28 1.82 6.41 6.45
C PRO A 28 2.92 6.56 7.50
N ALA A 29 2.67 5.91 8.63
CA ALA A 29 3.42 5.85 9.88
C ALA A 29 4.62 6.81 10.00
N ASP A 30 4.61 7.61 11.07
CA ASP A 30 5.79 8.28 11.63
C ASP A 30 6.78 7.23 12.19
N ASN A 31 7.22 6.28 11.36
CA ASN A 31 8.36 5.44 11.61
C ASN A 31 9.58 6.23 11.14
N THR A 32 10.33 6.79 12.08
CA THR A 32 11.61 7.41 11.73
C THR A 32 12.55 6.33 11.17
N VAL A 33 12.58 6.18 9.85
CA VAL A 33 13.46 5.24 9.15
C VAL A 33 14.90 5.70 9.36
N SER A 34 15.64 4.96 10.19
CA SER A 34 17.04 5.27 10.47
C SER A 34 17.95 4.76 9.35
N THR A 35 19.13 5.38 9.19
CA THR A 35 20.17 4.91 8.26
C THR A 35 20.56 3.45 8.52
N GLN A 36 20.53 3.02 9.79
CA GLN A 36 20.83 1.63 10.16
C GLN A 36 19.76 0.67 9.64
N MET A 37 18.48 1.04 9.73
CA MET A 37 17.37 0.26 9.17
C MET A 37 17.43 0.20 7.65
N VAL A 38 17.74 1.31 6.97
CA VAL A 38 17.92 1.32 5.50
C VAL A 38 19.06 0.38 5.11
N THR A 39 20.20 0.47 5.80
CA THR A 39 21.36 -0.38 5.53
C THR A 39 21.05 -1.86 5.77
N LEU A 40 20.29 -2.18 6.82
CA LEU A 40 19.86 -3.56 7.08
C LEU A 40 18.87 -4.04 6.02
N GLY A 41 17.90 -3.21 5.64
CA GLY A 41 16.93 -3.51 4.59
C GLY A 41 17.60 -3.78 3.25
N ASP A 42 18.60 -2.98 2.86
CA ASP A 42 19.38 -3.19 1.64
C ASP A 42 20.13 -4.53 1.66
N LYS A 43 20.74 -4.89 2.79
CA LYS A 43 21.39 -6.21 2.94
C LYS A 43 20.38 -7.34 2.76
N LEU A 44 19.22 -7.26 3.43
CA LEU A 44 18.17 -8.28 3.34
C LEU A 44 17.60 -8.37 1.92
N PHE A 45 17.45 -7.23 1.22
CA PHE A 45 16.94 -7.18 -0.15
C PHE A 45 17.82 -7.95 -1.16
N HIS A 46 19.12 -8.05 -0.87
CA HIS A 46 20.11 -8.74 -1.70
C HIS A 46 20.56 -10.10 -1.11
N ASP A 47 19.99 -10.54 0.01
CA ASP A 47 20.41 -11.77 0.68
C ASP A 47 19.71 -13.01 0.09
N VAL A 48 20.46 -13.83 -0.64
CA VAL A 48 19.95 -15.06 -1.23
C VAL A 48 19.70 -16.17 -0.22
N SER A 49 20.29 -16.09 0.98
CA SER A 49 20.13 -17.11 2.04
C SER A 49 18.70 -17.17 2.60
N LEU A 50 17.87 -16.17 2.29
CA LEU A 50 16.47 -16.12 2.67
C LEU A 50 15.55 -17.00 1.78
N SER A 51 16.08 -17.58 0.70
CA SER A 51 15.36 -18.53 -0.15
C SER A 51 15.64 -19.98 0.20
N SER A 52 14.71 -20.89 -0.12
CA SER A 52 14.82 -22.32 0.23
C SER A 52 16.05 -23.01 -0.37
N GLN A 53 16.45 -22.63 -1.59
CA GLN A 53 17.64 -23.16 -2.26
C GLN A 53 18.87 -22.23 -2.13
N GLY A 54 18.79 -21.14 -1.37
CA GLY A 54 19.90 -20.20 -1.21
C GLY A 54 20.32 -19.50 -2.51
N ASN A 55 19.42 -19.36 -3.47
CA ASN A 55 19.70 -18.93 -4.85
C ASN A 55 18.91 -17.68 -5.31
N GLN A 56 18.01 -17.17 -4.48
CA GLN A 56 17.10 -16.09 -4.83
C GLN A 56 16.97 -15.08 -3.68
N ALA A 57 17.00 -13.79 -3.99
CA ALA A 57 16.76 -12.68 -3.08
C ALA A 57 15.58 -11.83 -3.60
N CYS A 58 15.18 -10.77 -2.88
CA CYS A 58 14.21 -9.81 -3.38
C CYS A 58 14.69 -9.19 -4.71
N ALA A 59 15.97 -8.83 -4.77
CA ALA A 59 16.62 -8.25 -5.96
C ALA A 59 16.64 -9.18 -7.18
N SER A 60 16.44 -10.50 -7.01
CA SER A 60 16.39 -11.44 -8.15
C SER A 60 15.16 -11.22 -9.02
N CYS A 61 14.02 -10.81 -8.44
CA CYS A 61 12.79 -10.48 -9.17
C CYS A 61 12.54 -8.97 -9.26
N HIS A 62 13.21 -8.17 -8.44
CA HIS A 62 13.10 -6.71 -8.41
C HIS A 62 14.45 -6.05 -8.72
N ASP A 63 14.88 -6.13 -9.98
CA ASP A 63 16.19 -5.64 -10.45
C ASP A 63 16.24 -4.11 -10.50
N VAL A 64 17.19 -3.50 -9.78
CA VAL A 64 17.42 -2.05 -9.75
C VAL A 64 17.62 -1.44 -11.13
N ASN A 65 18.28 -2.15 -12.06
CA ASN A 65 18.51 -1.68 -13.43
C ASN A 65 17.25 -1.72 -14.29
N ARG A 66 16.16 -2.29 -13.75
CA ARG A 66 14.83 -2.38 -14.35
C ARG A 66 13.79 -1.65 -13.50
N ALA A 67 14.20 -0.60 -12.79
CA ALA A 67 13.33 0.16 -11.89
C ALA A 67 12.66 -0.72 -10.81
N PHE A 68 13.36 -1.77 -10.38
CA PHE A 68 12.91 -2.78 -9.43
C PHE A 68 11.77 -3.67 -9.93
N SER A 69 11.67 -3.92 -11.23
CA SER A 69 10.83 -4.99 -11.82
C SER A 69 11.66 -6.21 -12.21
N ASP A 70 11.00 -7.28 -12.66
CA ASP A 70 11.70 -8.46 -13.17
C ASP A 70 12.46 -8.13 -14.47
N ALA A 71 13.68 -8.64 -14.58
CA ALA A 71 14.53 -8.50 -15.75
C ALA A 71 14.32 -9.61 -16.79
N ASP A 72 13.76 -10.76 -16.40
CA ASP A 72 13.45 -11.86 -17.30
C ASP A 72 12.28 -11.48 -18.22
N LYS A 73 12.56 -11.33 -19.51
CA LYS A 73 11.58 -11.00 -20.55
C LYS A 73 11.09 -12.21 -21.32
N THR A 74 11.58 -13.41 -20.99
CA THR A 74 11.27 -14.63 -21.74
C THR A 74 9.96 -15.28 -21.29
N ILE A 75 9.51 -14.95 -20.08
CA ILE A 75 8.30 -15.46 -19.45
C ILE A 75 7.52 -14.29 -18.82
N PRO A 76 6.19 -14.38 -18.71
CA PRO A 76 5.37 -13.28 -18.20
C PRO A 76 5.38 -13.12 -16.68
N VAL A 77 5.95 -14.10 -15.96
CA VAL A 77 5.97 -14.19 -14.48
C VAL A 77 7.34 -14.61 -13.99
N SER A 78 7.69 -14.27 -12.75
CA SER A 78 9.00 -14.61 -12.18
C SER A 78 9.13 -16.09 -11.85
N LYS A 79 10.34 -16.63 -12.01
CA LYS A 79 10.73 -17.95 -11.50
C LYS A 79 10.82 -17.91 -9.97
N GLY A 80 10.46 -19.02 -9.34
CA GLY A 80 10.70 -19.28 -7.92
C GLY A 80 12.07 -19.91 -7.67
N SER A 81 12.41 -20.04 -6.38
CA SER A 81 13.70 -20.57 -5.92
C SER A 81 13.87 -22.05 -6.29
N GLU A 82 12.76 -22.79 -6.26
CA GLU A 82 12.67 -24.18 -6.68
C GLU A 82 12.51 -24.30 -8.20
N VAL A 83 13.24 -25.24 -8.79
CA VAL A 83 13.19 -25.49 -10.24
C VAL A 83 11.76 -25.86 -10.67
N GLY A 84 11.27 -25.15 -11.70
CA GLY A 84 9.94 -25.37 -12.26
C GLY A 84 8.81 -24.66 -11.52
N GLN A 85 9.10 -23.93 -10.44
CA GLN A 85 8.12 -23.06 -9.80
C GLN A 85 8.15 -21.65 -10.38
N PHE A 86 6.98 -21.03 -10.43
CA PHE A 86 6.75 -19.70 -10.95
C PHE A 86 5.67 -19.01 -10.12
N GLY A 87 5.69 -17.67 -10.07
CA GLY A 87 4.55 -16.93 -9.53
C GLY A 87 3.33 -17.00 -10.44
N THR A 88 2.12 -16.78 -9.89
CA THR A 88 0.90 -16.68 -10.70
C THR A 88 0.64 -15.30 -11.32
N ARG A 89 1.40 -14.27 -10.94
CA ARG A 89 1.28 -12.91 -11.47
C ARG A 89 2.64 -12.31 -11.82
N ASN A 90 2.64 -11.33 -12.72
CA ASN A 90 3.83 -10.56 -13.03
C ASN A 90 4.32 -9.79 -11.79
N THR A 91 5.64 -9.64 -11.67
CA THR A 91 6.28 -8.89 -10.58
C THR A 91 6.29 -7.39 -10.91
N PRO A 92 5.47 -6.57 -10.22
CA PRO A 92 5.45 -5.13 -10.45
C PRO A 92 6.76 -4.48 -9.98
N ALA A 93 7.04 -3.27 -10.47
CA ALA A 93 8.14 -2.47 -9.96
C ALA A 93 7.96 -2.20 -8.45
N ALA A 94 9.01 -2.43 -7.65
CA ALA A 94 8.98 -2.09 -6.22
C ALA A 94 9.19 -0.59 -5.95
N SER A 95 9.64 0.17 -6.96
CA SER A 95 9.78 1.63 -6.87
C SER A 95 8.44 2.30 -6.57
N TYR A 96 8.47 3.36 -5.77
CA TYR A 96 7.30 4.14 -5.33
C TYR A 96 6.24 3.39 -4.49
N THR A 97 6.40 2.10 -4.20
CA THR A 97 5.44 1.31 -3.39
C THR A 97 5.18 1.89 -2.00
N ARG A 98 6.15 2.58 -1.40
CA ARG A 98 6.00 3.29 -0.12
C ARG A 98 4.85 4.31 -0.10
N PHE A 99 4.48 4.85 -1.25
CA PHE A 99 3.42 5.86 -1.36
C PHE A 99 2.02 5.25 -1.52
N ILE A 100 1.90 3.92 -1.64
CA ILE A 100 0.61 3.25 -1.71
C ILE A 100 -0.02 3.27 -0.30
N PRO A 101 -1.21 3.87 -0.12
CA PRO A 101 -1.88 3.89 1.18
C PRO A 101 -2.39 2.49 1.55
N PRO A 102 -2.66 2.22 2.84
CA PRO A 102 -3.46 1.07 3.25
C PRO A 102 -4.80 1.00 2.48
N LEU A 103 -5.31 -0.20 2.25
CA LEU A 103 -6.59 -0.38 1.56
C LEU A 103 -7.72 0.28 2.35
N HIS A 104 -8.45 1.17 1.69
CA HIS A 104 -9.60 1.86 2.26
C HIS A 104 -10.65 2.16 1.18
N GLN A 105 -11.82 2.59 1.63
CA GLN A 105 -12.91 3.00 0.76
C GLN A 105 -12.92 4.52 0.62
N GLU A 106 -13.15 4.98 -0.61
CA GLU A 106 -13.45 6.37 -0.92
C GLU A 106 -14.79 6.44 -1.65
N GLN A 107 -15.55 7.51 -1.43
CA GLN A 107 -16.78 7.77 -2.18
C GLN A 107 -16.49 8.77 -3.30
N ASP A 108 -16.80 8.41 -4.54
CA ASP A 108 -16.63 9.26 -5.72
C ASP A 108 -17.88 9.20 -6.59
N ASP A 109 -18.49 10.37 -6.87
CA ASP A 109 -19.77 10.51 -7.60
C ASP A 109 -20.90 9.52 -7.20
N GLY A 110 -20.98 9.19 -5.91
CA GLY A 110 -21.97 8.24 -5.37
C GLY A 110 -21.59 6.76 -5.48
N GLU A 111 -20.44 6.43 -6.05
CA GLU A 111 -19.87 5.09 -6.09
C GLU A 111 -18.85 4.88 -4.97
N THR A 112 -18.69 3.62 -4.54
CA THR A 112 -17.64 3.22 -3.58
C THR A 112 -16.43 2.71 -4.34
N LEU A 113 -15.31 3.42 -4.23
CA LEU A 113 -14.00 3.02 -4.77
C LEU A 113 -13.15 2.39 -3.68
N TRP A 114 -12.41 1.33 -4.03
CA TRP A 114 -11.38 0.73 -3.17
C TRP A 114 -10.02 1.24 -3.60
N ILE A 115 -9.34 1.97 -2.71
CA ILE A 115 -8.06 2.62 -2.98
C ILE A 115 -6.98 2.06 -2.05
N GLY A 116 -5.79 1.81 -2.60
CA GLY A 116 -4.63 1.35 -1.84
C GLY A 116 -4.53 -0.17 -1.72
N GLY A 117 -3.78 -0.60 -0.71
CA GLY A 117 -3.39 -1.99 -0.55
C GLY A 117 -2.22 -2.37 -1.45
N LEU A 118 -1.36 -3.25 -0.95
CA LEU A 118 -0.22 -3.78 -1.67
C LEU A 118 -0.56 -5.13 -2.29
N PHE A 119 0.25 -5.53 -3.26
CA PHE A 119 -0.04 -6.56 -4.27
C PHE A 119 -1.14 -6.14 -5.25
N LEU A 120 -1.22 -6.84 -6.38
CA LEU A 120 -2.17 -6.54 -7.46
C LEU A 120 -3.66 -6.73 -7.08
N ASP A 121 -3.95 -7.34 -5.92
CA ASP A 121 -5.30 -7.49 -5.37
C ASP A 121 -5.49 -6.78 -4.02
N GLY A 122 -4.54 -5.95 -3.59
CA GLY A 122 -4.67 -5.16 -2.37
C GLY A 122 -4.71 -5.95 -1.05
N ARG A 123 -4.33 -7.23 -1.04
CA ARG A 123 -4.55 -8.15 0.10
C ARG A 123 -3.75 -7.85 1.38
N VAL A 124 -2.79 -6.91 1.37
CA VAL A 124 -2.06 -6.47 2.57
C VAL A 124 -1.95 -4.96 2.61
N ASN A 125 -1.80 -4.40 3.82
CA ASN A 125 -1.95 -2.96 4.06
C ASN A 125 -0.66 -2.22 4.41
N ASN A 126 0.48 -2.89 4.49
CA ASN A 126 1.77 -2.27 4.80
C ASN A 126 2.94 -3.09 4.24
N LEU A 127 4.11 -2.45 4.10
CA LEU A 127 5.31 -3.05 3.51
C LEU A 127 5.90 -4.16 4.39
N GLU A 128 5.78 -4.04 5.71
CA GLU A 128 6.27 -5.03 6.66
C GLU A 128 5.55 -6.37 6.50
N GLU A 129 4.23 -6.35 6.34
CA GLU A 129 3.43 -7.53 6.05
C GLU A 129 3.66 -8.05 4.63
N GLN A 130 3.78 -7.16 3.65
CA GLN A 130 4.08 -7.51 2.27
C GLN A 130 5.40 -8.28 2.16
N ALA A 131 6.44 -7.81 2.85
CA ALA A 131 7.78 -8.40 2.83
C ALA A 131 7.81 -9.84 3.39
N GLN A 132 6.86 -10.22 4.25
CA GLN A 132 6.79 -11.58 4.79
C GLN A 132 6.27 -12.60 3.79
N LYS A 133 5.36 -12.19 2.88
CA LYS A 133 4.60 -13.16 2.08
C LYS A 133 5.48 -13.98 1.11
N PRO A 134 6.47 -13.41 0.39
CA PRO A 134 7.32 -14.17 -0.54
C PRO A 134 8.09 -15.34 0.10
N PHE A 135 8.29 -15.35 1.42
CA PHE A 135 8.98 -16.44 2.11
C PHE A 135 8.12 -17.68 2.32
N PHE A 136 6.80 -17.52 2.46
CA PHE A 136 5.92 -18.59 2.95
C PHE A 136 4.74 -18.90 2.03
N PHE A 137 4.37 -17.97 1.16
CA PHE A 137 3.20 -18.09 0.30
C PHE A 137 3.61 -18.03 -1.17
N PHE A 138 3.46 -19.16 -1.85
CA PHE A 138 3.45 -19.19 -3.31
C PHE A 138 2.14 -18.56 -3.78
N PHE A 139 2.23 -17.48 -4.55
CA PHE A 139 1.07 -16.87 -5.21
C PHE A 139 0.65 -17.71 -6.39
#